data_AF-A0A970LDK9-F1
#
_entry.id   AF-A0A970LDK9-F1
#
_cell.length_a   1.000
_cell.length_b   1.000
_cell.length_c   1.000
_cell.angle_alpha   90.00
_cell.angle_beta   90.00
_cell.angle_gamma   90.00
#
_symmetry.space_group_name_H-M   'P 1'
#
loop_
_entity.id
_entity.type
_entity.pdbx_description
1 polymer ?
#
loop_
_entity_poly.entity_id
_entity_poly.type
_entity_poly.pdbx_seq_one_letter_code
_entity_poly.pdbx_strand_id
1 'polypeptide(L)'
;MDKYECFNTIKDILESKGCHIDNKKEINYGIQFQLTYQQQKGIYRIYQSKKGIRLDSSQIKDGDFRLFIDNIINEVLFQASKDQTKDLNDNNNTISQDPLPII
;
A
#
# COMPACT_ATOMS: atom_id res chain seq x y z
N MET A 1 -6.89 -9.33 -10.19
CA MET A 1 -5.95 -9.39 -9.07
C MET A 1 -6.08 -10.69 -8.33
N ASP A 2 -5.20 -11.64 -8.63
CA ASP A 2 -4.97 -12.83 -7.81
C ASP A 2 -3.89 -12.57 -6.72
N LYS A 3 -3.58 -13.59 -5.90
CA LYS A 3 -2.56 -13.46 -4.83
C LYS A 3 -1.15 -13.21 -5.35
N TYR A 4 -0.80 -13.68 -6.55
CA TYR A 4 0.53 -13.52 -7.14
C TYR A 4 0.68 -12.12 -7.73
N GLU A 5 -0.33 -11.64 -8.43
CA GLU A 5 -0.41 -10.24 -8.89
C GLU A 5 -0.32 -9.29 -7.68
N CYS A 6 -1.09 -9.55 -6.62
CA CYS A 6 -1.03 -8.78 -5.38
C CYS A 6 0.35 -8.81 -4.72
N PHE A 7 0.97 -9.98 -4.65
CA PHE A 7 2.33 -10.11 -4.15
C PHE A 7 3.33 -9.29 -4.97
N ASN A 8 3.30 -9.39 -6.30
CA ASN A 8 4.24 -8.66 -7.16
C ASN A 8 4.07 -7.15 -6.99
N THR A 9 2.83 -6.64 -6.98
CA THR A 9 2.55 -5.22 -6.72
C THR A 9 3.11 -4.78 -5.37
N ILE A 10 2.77 -5.49 -4.28
CA ILE A 10 3.26 -5.16 -2.94
C ILE A 10 4.79 -5.23 -2.90
N LYS A 11 5.39 -6.21 -3.57
CA LYS A 11 6.84 -6.40 -3.60
C LYS A 11 7.55 -5.22 -4.23
N ASP A 12 7.16 -4.85 -5.45
CA ASP A 12 7.82 -3.78 -6.20
C ASP A 12 7.77 -2.45 -5.43
N ILE A 13 6.65 -2.18 -4.76
CA ILE A 13 6.49 -0.95 -3.99
C ILE A 13 7.32 -0.98 -2.71
N LEU A 14 7.26 -2.05 -1.94
CA LEU A 14 8.03 -2.15 -0.70
C LEU A 14 9.54 -2.09 -1.00
N GLU A 15 9.98 -2.75 -2.07
CA GLU A 15 11.37 -2.67 -2.54
C GLU A 15 11.75 -1.26 -3.00
N SER A 16 10.86 -0.54 -3.71
CA SER A 16 11.10 0.87 -4.07
C SER A 16 11.25 1.81 -2.87
N LYS A 17 10.70 1.43 -1.70
CA LYS A 17 10.81 2.15 -0.43
C LYS A 17 11.99 1.65 0.43
N GLY A 18 12.82 0.76 -0.09
CA GLY A 18 13.99 0.23 0.60
C GLY A 18 13.71 -0.95 1.54
N CYS A 19 12.50 -1.51 1.53
CA CYS A 19 12.22 -2.77 2.22
C CYS A 19 12.75 -3.95 1.41
N HIS A 20 13.31 -4.94 2.09
CA HIS A 20 13.74 -6.19 1.49
C HIS A 20 12.71 -7.29 1.73
N ILE A 21 12.39 -8.06 0.68
CA ILE A 21 11.45 -9.18 0.73
C ILE A 21 12.19 -10.49 0.53
N ASP A 22 12.01 -11.39 1.49
CA ASP A 22 12.68 -12.69 1.54
C ASP A 22 11.70 -13.81 1.87
N ASN A 23 12.18 -15.05 1.80
CA ASN A 23 11.49 -16.24 2.30
C ASN A 23 10.06 -16.37 1.79
N LYS A 24 9.82 -15.96 0.53
CA LYS A 24 8.54 -16.13 -0.14
C LYS A 24 8.20 -17.61 -0.19
N LYS A 25 7.03 -17.97 0.33
CA LYS A 25 6.48 -19.31 0.25
C LYS A 25 4.99 -19.29 0.04
N GLU A 26 4.49 -20.30 -0.64
CA GLU A 26 3.06 -20.57 -0.65
C GLU A 26 2.61 -21.19 0.66
N ILE A 27 1.42 -20.78 1.10
CA ILE A 27 0.69 -21.36 2.22
C ILE A 27 -0.72 -21.71 1.72
N ASN A 28 -1.46 -22.56 2.43
CA ASN A 28 -2.75 -23.12 2.01
C ASN A 28 -3.59 -22.23 1.06
N TYR A 29 -4.00 -21.05 1.55
CA TYR A 29 -4.84 -20.12 0.80
C TYR A 29 -4.12 -18.81 0.51
N GLY A 30 -2.79 -18.81 0.38
CA GLY A 30 -2.06 -17.55 0.34
C GLY A 30 -0.56 -17.64 0.04
N ILE A 31 0.10 -16.50 0.21
CA ILE A 31 1.54 -16.33 0.13
C ILE A 31 1.99 -15.71 1.44
N GLN A 32 3.08 -16.24 2.00
CA GLN A 32 3.78 -15.67 3.13
C GLN A 32 5.18 -15.23 2.70
N PHE A 33 5.63 -14.08 3.17
CA PHE A 33 7.00 -13.61 2.96
C PHE A 33 7.49 -12.82 4.18
N GLN A 34 8.81 -12.70 4.28
CA GLN A 34 9.47 -11.89 5.29
C GLN A 34 9.73 -10.50 4.73
N LEU A 35 9.50 -9.50 5.57
CA LEU A 35 9.87 -8.11 5.35
C LEU A 35 11.02 -7.75 6.26
N THR A 36 12.01 -7.07 5.69
CA THR A 36 13.13 -6.49 6.44
C THR A 36 13.29 -5.03 6.04
N TYR A 37 13.31 -4.13 7.00
CA TYR A 37 13.58 -2.72 6.75
C TYR A 37 14.49 -2.20 7.87
N GLN A 38 15.65 -1.68 7.51
CA GLN A 38 16.69 -1.30 8.47
C GLN A 38 17.06 -2.50 9.37
N GLN A 39 16.70 -2.45 10.67
CA GLN A 39 16.92 -3.52 11.64
C GLN A 39 15.63 -4.24 12.05
N GLN A 40 14.49 -3.81 11.50
CA GLN A 40 13.18 -4.37 11.79
C GLN A 40 12.85 -5.50 10.82
N LYS A 41 12.17 -6.52 11.33
CA LYS A 41 11.72 -7.65 10.53
C LYS A 41 10.32 -8.10 10.95
N GLY A 42 9.59 -8.63 9.98
CA GLY A 42 8.22 -9.06 10.18
C GLY A 42 7.80 -10.07 9.13
N ILE A 43 6.72 -10.78 9.41
CA ILE A 43 6.10 -11.69 8.45
C ILE A 43 4.82 -11.05 7.95
N TYR A 44 4.65 -11.03 6.63
CA TYR A 44 3.44 -10.58 5.97
C TYR A 44 2.77 -11.73 5.24
N ARG A 45 1.44 -11.72 5.19
CA ARG A 45 0.65 -12.74 4.51
C ARG A 45 -0.39 -12.13 3.60
N ILE A 46 -0.55 -12.73 2.43
CA ILE A 46 -1.59 -12.42 1.46
C ILE A 46 -2.45 -13.67 1.34
N TYR A 47 -3.73 -13.58 1.69
CA TYR A 47 -4.70 -14.65 1.53
C TYR A 47 -5.61 -14.37 0.34
N GLN A 48 -5.94 -15.40 -0.42
CA GLN A 48 -6.94 -15.35 -1.48
C GLN A 48 -8.09 -16.28 -1.12
N SER A 49 -9.29 -15.71 -1.14
CA SER A 49 -10.54 -16.41 -0.87
C SER A 49 -11.54 -16.15 -2.00
N LYS A 50 -12.70 -16.80 -1.93
CA LYS A 50 -13.84 -16.50 -2.83
C LYS A 50 -14.31 -15.04 -2.73
N LYS A 51 -14.04 -14.36 -1.60
CA LYS A 51 -14.40 -12.96 -1.37
C LYS A 51 -13.31 -11.97 -1.83
N GLY A 52 -12.20 -12.46 -2.38
CA GLY A 52 -11.07 -11.65 -2.83
C GLY A 52 -9.82 -11.80 -1.96
N ILE A 53 -8.95 -10.81 -2.07
CA ILE A 53 -7.64 -10.75 -1.40
C ILE A 53 -7.77 -10.15 0.00
N ARG A 54 -7.11 -10.76 0.98
CA ARG A 54 -6.97 -10.26 2.35
C ARG A 54 -5.49 -10.16 2.70
N LEU A 55 -5.09 -9.00 3.18
CA LEU A 55 -3.75 -8.73 3.64
C LEU A 55 -3.67 -8.88 5.17
N ASP A 56 -2.58 -9.43 5.68
CA ASP A 56 -2.40 -9.74 7.10
C ASP A 56 -0.97 -9.41 7.57
N SER A 57 -0.89 -8.37 8.40
CA SER A 57 0.32 -7.88 9.07
C SER A 57 0.42 -8.33 10.53
N SER A 58 -0.46 -9.24 11.00
CA SER A 58 -0.54 -9.64 12.42
C SER A 58 0.72 -10.29 12.99
N GLN A 59 1.64 -10.74 12.14
CA GLN A 59 2.90 -11.38 12.55
C GLN A 59 4.07 -10.39 12.60
N ILE A 60 3.82 -9.10 12.34
CA ILE A 60 4.77 -8.02 12.59
C ILE A 60 4.57 -7.56 14.04
N LYS A 61 5.57 -7.84 14.89
CA LYS A 61 5.48 -7.56 16.34
C LYS A 61 5.72 -6.10 16.70
N ASP A 62 6.59 -5.45 15.93
CA ASP A 62 6.91 -4.04 16.11
C ASP A 62 5.75 -3.20 15.54
N GLY A 63 5.11 -2.40 16.41
CA GLY A 63 3.91 -1.65 16.07
C GLY A 63 4.17 -0.53 15.07
N ASP A 64 5.30 0.17 15.22
CA ASP A 64 5.69 1.27 14.33
C ASP A 64 6.04 0.72 12.95
N PHE A 65 6.77 -0.40 12.91
CA PHE A 65 7.09 -1.09 11.67
C PHE A 65 5.82 -1.58 10.96
N ARG A 66 4.89 -2.18 11.72
CA ARG A 66 3.62 -2.65 11.19
C ARG A 66 2.80 -1.50 10.60
N LEU A 67 2.69 -0.39 11.32
CA LEU A 67 1.96 0.79 10.85
C LEU A 67 2.59 1.37 9.59
N PHE A 68 3.92 1.44 9.54
CA PHE A 68 4.67 1.87 8.36
C PHE A 68 4.36 1.01 7.12
N ILE A 69 4.41 -0.32 7.25
CA ILE A 69 4.09 -1.24 6.14
C ILE A 69 2.62 -1.11 5.72
N ASP A 70 1.70 -1.08 6.67
CA ASP A 70 0.27 -0.97 6.39
C ASP A 70 -0.05 0.37 5.68
N ASN A 71 0.61 1.48 6.05
CA ASN A 71 0.45 2.78 5.38
C ASN A 71 0.92 2.73 3.92
N ILE A 72 2.11 2.19 3.64
CA ILE A 72 2.64 2.08 2.26
C ILE A 72 1.69 1.27 1.37
N ILE A 73 1.20 0.14 1.89
CA ILE A 73 0.32 -0.75 1.14
C ILE A 73 -1.04 -0.09 0.90
N ASN A 74 -1.60 0.59 1.91
CA ASN A 74 -2.89 1.25 1.80
C ASN A 74 -2.84 2.41 0.78
N GLU A 75 -1.81 3.26 0.81
CA GLU A 75 -1.65 4.37 -0.14
C GLU A 75 -1.78 3.89 -1.60
N VAL A 76 -1.19 2.74 -1.91
CA VAL A 76 -1.22 2.14 -3.24
C VAL A 76 -2.61 1.64 -3.61
N LEU A 77 -3.28 0.94 -2.70
CA LEU A 77 -4.62 0.41 -2.95
C LEU A 77 -5.64 1.54 -3.15
N PHE A 78 -5.47 2.65 -2.43
CA PHE A 78 -6.28 3.86 -2.62
C PHE A 78 -5.93 4.61 -3.91
N GLN A 79 -4.68 4.58 -4.36
CA GLN A 79 -4.30 5.23 -5.60
C GLN A 79 -4.75 4.43 -6.83
N ALA A 80 -4.66 3.10 -6.79
CA ALA A 80 -5.16 2.20 -7.83
C ALA A 80 -6.68 2.27 -8.03
N SER A 81 -7.43 2.74 -7.02
CA SER A 81 -8.88 2.95 -7.11
C SER A 81 -9.29 4.35 -7.57
N LYS A 82 -8.38 5.33 -7.57
CA LYS A 82 -8.64 6.68 -8.10
C LYS A 82 -8.43 6.80 -9.61
N ASP A 83 -7.67 5.89 -10.22
CA ASP A 83 -7.44 5.88 -11.68
C ASP A 83 -8.66 5.40 -12.50
N GLN A 84 -9.81 5.12 -11.87
CA GLN A 84 -11.09 4.87 -12.56
C GLN A 84 -12.05 6.09 -12.59
N THR A 85 -11.61 7.27 -12.15
CA THR A 85 -12.42 8.51 -12.28
C THR A 85 -11.60 9.64 -12.91
N LYS A 86 -11.18 9.46 -14.16
CA LYS A 86 -10.79 10.57 -15.04
C LYS A 86 -11.60 10.52 -16.33
N ASP A 87 -12.90 10.69 -16.17
CA ASP A 87 -13.76 11.30 -17.20
C ASP A 87 -14.99 11.85 -16.46
N LEU A 88 -14.91 13.12 -16.06
CA LEU A 88 -15.99 14.11 -16.10
C LEU A 88 -15.51 15.44 -15.49
N ASN A 89 -15.34 16.40 -16.41
CA ASN A 89 -15.72 17.81 -16.33
C ASN A 89 -14.77 18.82 -15.65
N ASP A 90 -13.88 19.35 -16.49
CA ASP A 90 -13.78 20.77 -16.85
C ASP A 90 -14.59 21.84 -16.06
N ASN A 91 -13.86 22.94 -15.85
CA ASN A 91 -14.27 24.34 -15.82
C ASN A 91 -14.68 25.02 -14.49
N ASN A 92 -13.71 25.83 -14.05
CA ASN A 92 -13.84 27.22 -13.56
C ASN A 92 -14.25 27.43 -12.09
N ASN A 93 -13.29 27.88 -11.27
CA ASN A 93 -13.37 29.29 -10.89
C ASN A 93 -12.02 29.93 -10.54
N THR A 94 -11.94 31.15 -11.06
CA THR A 94 -10.81 32.04 -11.20
C THR A 94 -10.40 32.68 -9.89
N ILE A 95 -9.10 32.94 -9.77
CA ILE A 95 -8.39 33.82 -8.85
C ILE A 95 -9.25 34.99 -8.34
N SER A 96 -9.32 35.17 -7.02
CA SER A 96 -9.47 36.51 -6.43
C SER A 96 -8.39 36.67 -5.38
N GLN A 97 -7.53 37.65 -5.64
CA GLN A 97 -6.38 38.04 -4.82
C GLN A 97 -6.88 38.66 -3.51
N ASP A 98 -6.25 38.30 -2.40
CA ASP A 98 -6.21 39.16 -1.22
C ASP A 98 -5.40 40.42 -1.54
N PRO A 99 -5.88 41.59 -1.10
CA PRO A 99 -4.97 42.62 -0.62
C PRO A 99 -5.21 42.90 0.86
N LEU A 100 -4.15 42.72 1.66
CA LEU A 100 -3.99 43.35 2.97
C LEU A 100 -3.79 44.89 2.80
N PRO A 101 -3.64 45.64 3.90
CA PRO A 101 -4.61 46.52 4.54
C PRO A 101 -4.46 48.00 4.13
N ILE A 102 -5.45 48.85 4.41
CA ILE A 102 -5.30 50.31 4.35
C ILE A 102 -5.88 50.95 5.62
N ILE A 103 -4.93 51.40 6.46
CA ILE A 103 -4.93 52.42 7.54
C ILE A 103 -5.74 52.13 8.82
#